data_AF-A0AAJ2LP29-F1
#
_entry.id   AF-A0AAJ2LP29-F1
#
_cell.length_a   1.000
_cell.length_b   1.000
_cell.length_c   1.000
_cell.angle_alpha   90.00
_cell.angle_beta   90.00
_cell.angle_gamma   90.00
#
_symmetry.space_group_name_H-M   'P 1'
#
loop_
_entity.id
_entity.type
_entity.pdbx_description
1 polymer ?
#
loop_
_entity_poly.entity_id
_entity_poly.type
_entity_poly.pdbx_seq_one_letter_code
_entity_poly.pdbx_strand_id
1 'polypeptide(L)'
;AWQDKDASKQHDNFVKLCGGTISVTEIAKQEKRLSKSAGKASKNTDSKDTLEQTLVLYNQGMAIDEIALERQLTQATIINHLEKLDKQADSKIDLERIKPDAGQIKAVRKAFRKIKKQALPEHFNEDGSIRLRALVEAL
;
A
#
# COMPACT_ATOMS: atom_id res chain seq x y z
N ALA A 1 -17.31 55.91 -10.53
CA ALA A 1 -18.53 55.13 -10.20
C ALA A 1 -18.16 53.65 -10.06
N TRP A 2 -18.23 53.10 -8.85
CA TRP A 2 -18.07 51.66 -8.56
C TRP A 2 -19.42 50.91 -8.55
N GLN A 3 -20.50 51.57 -8.98
CA GLN A 3 -21.87 51.10 -8.77
C GLN A 3 -22.46 50.32 -9.96
N ASP A 4 -21.65 49.87 -10.91
CA ASP A 4 -22.19 49.17 -12.09
C ASP A 4 -21.29 48.02 -12.58
N LYS A 5 -20.52 47.44 -11.66
CA LYS A 5 -19.78 46.20 -11.94
C LYS A 5 -20.58 45.04 -11.38
N ASP A 6 -21.17 44.28 -12.29
CA ASP A 6 -21.84 43.02 -12.01
C ASP A 6 -20.88 42.09 -11.23
N ALA A 7 -21.16 41.93 -9.93
CA ALA A 7 -20.31 41.18 -9.00
C ALA A 7 -20.11 39.73 -9.45
N SER A 8 -21.08 39.15 -10.15
CA SER A 8 -20.96 37.80 -10.73
C SER A 8 -19.89 37.75 -11.81
N LYS A 9 -19.79 38.77 -12.67
CA LYS A 9 -18.74 38.83 -13.71
C LYS A 9 -17.35 39.01 -13.11
N GLN A 10 -17.25 39.78 -12.03
CA GLN A 10 -15.98 39.96 -11.31
C GLN A 10 -15.54 38.66 -10.64
N HIS A 11 -16.48 37.94 -10.03
CA HIS A 11 -16.25 36.62 -9.45
C HIS A 11 -15.77 35.61 -10.52
N ASP A 12 -16.49 35.50 -11.63
CA ASP A 12 -16.17 34.56 -12.71
C ASP A 12 -14.78 34.80 -13.29
N ASN A 13 -14.44 36.07 -13.51
CA ASN A 13 -13.13 36.45 -14.02
C ASN A 13 -12.03 36.17 -13.00
N PHE A 14 -12.27 36.41 -11.72
CA PHE A 14 -11.32 36.11 -10.66
C PHE A 14 -11.03 34.60 -10.58
N VAL A 15 -12.08 33.76 -10.55
CA VAL A 15 -11.94 32.30 -10.52
C VAL A 15 -11.13 31.80 -11.71
N LYS A 16 -11.41 32.29 -12.92
CA LYS A 16 -10.65 31.93 -14.13
C LYS A 16 -9.20 32.41 -14.08
N LEU A 17 -8.95 33.63 -13.58
CA LEU A 17 -7.61 34.19 -13.48
C LEU A 17 -6.72 33.42 -12.49
N CYS A 18 -7.31 32.91 -11.41
CA CYS A 18 -6.66 32.00 -10.47
C CYS A 18 -6.50 30.57 -11.02
N GLY A 19 -6.88 30.30 -12.28
CA GLY A 19 -6.80 28.98 -12.90
C GLY A 19 -7.93 28.02 -12.50
N GLY A 20 -8.98 28.53 -11.84
CA GLY A 20 -10.18 27.78 -11.50
C GLY A 20 -11.17 27.69 -12.66
N THR A 21 -12.20 26.86 -12.49
CA THR A 21 -13.30 26.71 -13.45
C THR A 21 -14.63 27.06 -12.81
N ILE A 22 -15.47 27.79 -13.54
CA ILE A 22 -16.87 28.07 -13.16
C ILE A 22 -17.85 27.08 -13.81
N SER A 23 -17.35 26.19 -14.65
CA SER A 23 -18.19 25.22 -15.35
C SER A 23 -18.67 24.15 -14.38
N VAL A 24 -19.96 24.16 -14.06
CA VAL A 24 -20.61 23.22 -13.12
C VAL A 24 -20.35 21.75 -13.52
N THR A 25 -20.31 21.45 -14.82
CA THR A 25 -20.06 20.09 -15.32
C THR A 25 -18.61 19.65 -15.08
N GLU A 26 -17.64 20.55 -15.25
CA GLU A 26 -16.23 20.28 -14.95
C GLU A 26 -16.00 20.15 -13.44
N ILE A 27 -16.67 20.98 -12.62
CA ILE A 27 -16.65 20.88 -11.16
C ILE A 27 -17.17 19.50 -10.72
N ALA A 28 -18.36 19.10 -11.17
CA ALA A 28 -18.94 17.79 -10.82
C ALA A 28 -18.06 16.60 -11.27
N LYS A 29 -17.41 16.71 -12.43
CA LYS A 29 -16.46 15.70 -12.93
C LYS A 29 -15.19 15.65 -12.08
N GLN A 30 -14.67 16.80 -11.66
CA GLN A 30 -13.53 16.89 -10.75
C GLN A 30 -13.87 16.34 -9.36
N GLU A 31 -15.03 16.68 -8.79
CA GLU A 31 -15.51 16.13 -7.51
C GLU A 31 -15.65 14.61 -7.56
N LYS A 32 -16.21 14.07 -8.64
CA LYS A 32 -16.31 12.61 -8.85
C LYS A 32 -14.93 11.94 -9.04
N ARG A 33 -13.96 12.66 -9.59
CA ARG A 33 -12.57 12.16 -9.69
C ARG A 33 -11.90 12.21 -8.32
N LEU A 34 -12.05 13.30 -7.57
CA LEU A 34 -11.50 13.46 -6.22
C LEU A 34 -12.08 12.44 -5.24
N SER A 35 -13.39 12.14 -5.29
CA SER A 35 -13.99 11.11 -4.43
C SER A 35 -13.49 9.69 -4.76
N LYS A 36 -13.18 9.40 -6.03
CA LYS A 36 -12.54 8.15 -6.45
C LYS A 36 -11.04 8.09 -6.12
N SER A 37 -10.39 9.24 -6.08
CA SER A 37 -8.96 9.39 -5.77
C SER A 37 -8.68 9.58 -4.29
N ALA A 38 -9.67 9.90 -3.46
CA ALA A 38 -9.51 10.05 -2.00
C ALA A 38 -9.02 8.76 -1.33
N GLY A 39 -9.23 7.59 -1.95
CA GLY A 39 -8.63 6.31 -1.53
C GLY A 39 -7.34 5.91 -2.26
N LYS A 40 -6.81 6.73 -3.18
CA LYS A 40 -5.65 6.41 -4.03
C LYS A 40 -4.60 7.53 -4.14
N ALA A 41 -4.83 8.70 -3.55
CA ALA A 41 -3.99 9.90 -3.74
C ALA A 41 -2.74 9.98 -2.83
N SER A 42 -2.60 9.13 -1.79
CA SER A 42 -1.31 8.93 -1.13
C SER A 42 -0.80 7.54 -1.50
N LYS A 43 -0.03 7.44 -2.57
CA LYS A 43 0.67 6.17 -2.87
C LYS A 43 2.14 6.34 -3.22
N ASN A 44 2.61 7.54 -3.56
CA ASN A 44 3.95 7.70 -4.12
C ASN A 44 4.83 8.81 -3.53
N THR A 45 4.36 9.62 -2.58
CA THR A 45 5.23 10.62 -1.90
C THR A 45 5.66 10.18 -0.50
N ASP A 46 4.91 9.27 0.14
CA ASP A 46 5.12 8.86 1.54
C ASP A 46 5.64 7.41 1.66
N SER A 47 6.15 6.79 0.58
CA SER A 47 6.59 5.39 0.62
C SER A 47 7.82 5.18 1.50
N LYS A 48 8.74 6.16 1.57
CA LYS A 48 9.83 6.15 2.56
C LYS A 48 9.30 6.38 3.98
N ASP A 49 8.44 7.37 4.15
CA ASP A 49 7.85 7.74 5.44
C ASP A 49 7.04 6.57 6.05
N THR A 50 6.22 5.89 5.25
CA THR A 50 5.41 4.75 5.71
C THR A 50 6.23 3.51 6.08
N LEU A 51 7.39 3.30 5.46
CA LEU A 51 8.34 2.25 5.86
C LEU A 51 9.05 2.65 7.15
N GLU A 52 9.50 3.90 7.27
CA GLU A 52 10.16 4.45 8.45
C GLU A 52 9.26 4.39 9.69
N GLN A 53 7.98 4.76 9.56
CA GLN A 53 6.98 4.60 10.63
C GLN A 53 6.85 3.14 11.09
N THR A 54 6.91 2.17 10.17
CA THR A 54 6.89 0.74 10.52
C THR A 54 8.15 0.36 11.29
N LEU A 55 9.30 0.84 10.81
CA LEU A 55 10.60 0.55 11.41
C LEU A 55 10.69 1.10 12.84
N VAL A 56 10.21 2.32 13.08
CA VAL A 56 10.20 2.94 14.41
C VAL A 56 9.43 2.09 15.42
N LEU A 57 8.18 1.71 15.10
CA LEU A 57 7.35 0.89 15.99
C LEU A 57 7.93 -0.52 16.18
N TYR A 58 8.49 -1.10 15.10
CA TYR A 58 9.15 -2.40 15.18
C TYR A 58 10.39 -2.37 16.08
N ASN A 59 11.20 -1.31 15.99
CA ASN A 59 12.38 -1.12 16.83
C ASN A 59 12.03 -0.82 18.30
N GLN A 60 10.83 -0.32 18.58
CA GLN A 60 10.29 -0.19 19.93
C GLN A 60 9.87 -1.55 20.54
N GLY A 61 9.96 -2.65 19.78
CA GLY A 61 9.66 -4.00 20.26
C GLY A 61 8.20 -4.41 20.11
N MET A 62 7.37 -3.60 19.45
CA MET A 62 5.95 -3.88 19.24
C MET A 62 5.74 -5.12 18.35
N ALA A 63 4.68 -5.88 18.62
CA ALA A 63 4.29 -7.05 17.82
C ALA A 63 3.63 -6.65 16.48
N ILE A 64 3.64 -7.55 15.50
CA ILE A 64 3.16 -7.24 14.13
C ILE A 64 1.67 -6.88 14.10
N ASP A 65 0.86 -7.54 14.91
CA ASP A 65 -0.58 -7.31 15.05
C ASP A 65 -0.87 -5.99 15.77
N GLU A 66 -0.09 -5.64 16.78
CA GLU A 66 -0.15 -4.34 17.46
C GLU A 66 0.22 -3.19 16.51
N ILE A 67 1.32 -3.32 15.75
CA ILE A 67 1.71 -2.34 14.73
C ILE A 67 0.61 -2.19 13.68
N ALA A 68 0.02 -3.30 13.25
CA ALA A 68 -1.07 -3.28 12.28
C ALA A 68 -2.29 -2.51 12.80
N LEU A 69 -2.66 -2.72 14.06
CA LEU A 69 -3.76 -2.00 14.72
C LEU A 69 -3.47 -0.51 14.86
N GLU A 70 -2.32 -0.15 15.43
CA GLU A 70 -1.88 1.24 15.64
C GLU A 70 -1.85 2.03 14.33
N ARG A 71 -1.34 1.40 13.27
CA ARG A 71 -1.23 2.03 11.95
C ARG A 71 -2.48 1.90 11.09
N GLN A 72 -3.50 1.19 11.54
CA GLN A 72 -4.71 0.88 10.76
C GLN A 72 -4.38 0.21 9.40
N LEU A 73 -3.43 -0.71 9.41
CA LEU A 73 -2.98 -1.49 8.26
C LEU A 73 -3.24 -2.99 8.48
N THR A 74 -3.13 -3.78 7.42
CA THR A 74 -3.17 -5.25 7.58
C THR A 74 -1.81 -5.77 8.05
N GLN A 75 -1.78 -6.88 8.79
CA GLN A 75 -0.51 -7.55 9.15
C GLN A 75 0.33 -7.88 7.92
N ALA A 76 -0.31 -8.28 6.80
CA ALA A 76 0.37 -8.52 5.53
C ALA A 76 1.07 -7.27 4.98
N THR A 77 0.47 -6.08 5.16
CA THR A 77 1.10 -4.81 4.79
C THR A 77 2.35 -4.54 5.64
N ILE A 78 2.28 -4.79 6.95
CA ILE A 78 3.42 -4.64 7.87
C ILE A 78 4.54 -5.60 7.49
N ILE A 79 4.24 -6.88 7.24
CA ILE A 79 5.23 -7.87 6.79
C ILE A 79 5.89 -7.44 5.48
N ASN A 80 5.12 -6.95 4.50
CA ASN A 80 5.66 -6.44 3.24
C ASN A 80 6.54 -5.20 3.42
N HIS A 81 6.28 -4.36 4.42
CA HIS A 81 7.15 -3.24 4.77
C HIS A 81 8.48 -3.72 5.34
N LEU A 82 8.45 -4.67 6.27
CA LEU A 82 9.65 -5.25 6.86
C LEU A 82 10.52 -5.96 5.81
N GLU A 83 9.90 -6.68 4.86
CA GLU A 83 10.61 -7.28 3.72
C GLU A 83 11.30 -6.22 2.84
N LYS A 84 10.64 -5.09 2.59
CA LYS A 84 11.23 -3.98 1.82
C LYS A 84 12.38 -3.31 2.57
N LEU A 85 12.25 -3.16 3.88
CA LEU A 85 13.29 -2.58 4.75
C LEU A 85 14.53 -3.48 4.77
N ASP A 86 14.36 -4.79 4.96
CA ASP A 86 15.45 -5.77 4.95
C ASP A 86 16.26 -5.77 3.64
N LYS A 87 15.61 -5.49 2.50
CA LYS A 87 16.27 -5.37 1.20
C LYS A 87 17.01 -4.05 0.99
N GLN A 88 16.84 -3.05 1.86
CA GLN A 88 17.56 -1.78 1.75
C GLN A 88 18.97 -1.93 2.32
N ALA A 89 19.98 -1.51 1.56
CA ALA A 89 21.40 -1.68 1.91
C ALA A 89 21.79 -1.08 3.28
N ASP A 90 21.07 -0.05 3.74
CA ASP A 90 21.36 0.69 4.97
C ASP A 90 20.51 0.24 6.18
N SER A 91 19.57 -0.70 5.99
CA SER A 91 18.70 -1.14 7.09
C SER A 91 19.29 -2.33 7.83
N LYS A 92 19.62 -2.16 9.11
CA LYS A 92 19.90 -3.25 10.04
C LYS A 92 18.64 -3.55 10.83
N ILE A 93 17.73 -4.30 10.23
CA ILE A 93 16.51 -4.76 10.89
C ILE A 93 16.69 -6.18 11.44
N ASP A 94 16.34 -6.39 12.71
CA ASP A 94 16.39 -7.72 13.32
C ASP A 94 15.05 -8.45 13.09
N LEU A 95 15.02 -9.38 12.14
CA LEU A 95 13.83 -10.19 11.85
C LEU A 95 13.77 -11.50 12.65
N GLU A 96 14.77 -11.83 13.47
CA GLU A 96 14.77 -13.10 14.22
C GLU A 96 13.61 -13.16 15.22
N ARG A 97 13.19 -12.01 15.77
CA ARG A 97 12.06 -11.93 16.72
C ARG A 97 10.72 -12.41 16.14
N ILE A 98 10.51 -12.24 14.83
CA ILE A 98 9.25 -12.59 14.15
C ILE A 98 9.36 -13.86 13.32
N LYS A 99 10.49 -14.56 13.43
CA LYS A 99 10.75 -15.78 12.67
C LYS A 99 9.80 -16.89 13.12
N PRO A 100 9.08 -17.53 12.19
CA PRO A 100 8.23 -18.67 12.52
C PRO A 100 9.02 -19.85 13.08
N ASP A 101 8.33 -20.79 13.73
CA ASP A 101 8.99 -21.97 14.28
C ASP A 101 9.61 -22.85 13.17
N ALA A 102 10.65 -23.59 13.54
CA ALA A 102 11.39 -24.44 12.59
C ALA A 102 10.51 -25.54 11.96
N GLY A 103 9.48 -26.01 12.66
CA GLY A 103 8.52 -27.00 12.17
C GLY A 103 7.61 -26.43 11.08
N GLN A 104 7.06 -25.24 11.28
CA GLN A 104 6.30 -24.49 10.27
C GLN A 104 7.14 -24.22 9.02
N ILE A 105 8.37 -23.73 9.19
CA ILE A 105 9.30 -23.50 8.07
C ILE A 105 9.55 -24.81 7.30
N LYS A 106 9.75 -25.92 8.02
CA LYS A 106 9.97 -27.24 7.42
C LYS A 106 8.74 -27.74 6.66
N ALA A 107 7.54 -27.54 7.19
CA ALA A 107 6.27 -27.90 6.54
C ALA A 107 6.11 -27.13 5.22
N VAL A 108 6.30 -25.81 5.24
CA VAL A 108 6.23 -24.96 4.03
C VAL A 108 7.27 -25.38 3.00
N ARG A 109 8.52 -25.68 3.41
CA ARG A 109 9.56 -26.17 2.48
C ARG A 109 9.21 -27.53 1.87
N LYS A 110 8.56 -28.41 2.62
CA LYS A 110 8.12 -29.73 2.13
C LYS A 110 7.00 -29.56 1.10
N ALA A 111 5.99 -28.74 1.39
CA ALA A 111 4.90 -28.41 0.48
C ALA A 111 5.42 -27.81 -0.82
N PHE A 112 6.32 -26.81 -0.73
CA PHE A 112 6.96 -26.18 -1.88
C PHE A 112 7.67 -27.20 -2.79
N ARG A 113 8.46 -28.11 -2.21
CA ARG A 113 9.16 -29.17 -2.98
C ARG A 113 8.19 -30.15 -3.64
N LYS A 114 7.10 -30.52 -2.95
CA LYS A 114 6.07 -31.42 -3.49
C LYS A 114 5.42 -30.82 -4.74
N ILE A 115 4.99 -29.56 -4.66
CA ILE A 115 4.36 -28.84 -5.79
C ILE A 115 5.34 -28.71 -6.96
N LYS A 116 6.59 -28.31 -6.68
CA LYS A 116 7.62 -28.18 -7.71
C LYS A 116 7.91 -29.50 -8.43
N LYS A 117 7.79 -30.64 -7.74
CA LYS A 117 7.93 -31.98 -8.33
C LYS A 117 6.73 -32.38 -9.18
N GLN A 118 5.52 -31.99 -8.77
CA GLN A 118 4.29 -32.26 -9.53
C GLN A 118 4.26 -31.46 -10.84
N ALA A 119 4.81 -30.24 -10.84
CA ALA A 119 4.95 -29.38 -12.03
C ALA A 119 3.63 -29.16 -12.80
N LEU A 120 2.50 -29.19 -12.08
CA LEU A 120 1.18 -28.99 -12.65
C LEU A 120 0.94 -27.50 -12.98
N PRO A 121 0.56 -27.14 -14.22
CA PRO A 121 0.45 -25.73 -14.64
C PRO A 121 -0.47 -24.88 -13.75
N GLU A 122 -1.55 -25.45 -13.21
CA GLU A 122 -2.51 -24.77 -12.34
C GLU A 122 -1.95 -24.35 -10.98
N HIS A 123 -0.79 -24.88 -10.57
CA HIS A 123 -0.10 -24.51 -9.34
C HIS A 123 0.80 -23.29 -9.50
N PHE A 124 1.00 -22.79 -10.72
CA PHE A 124 1.90 -21.68 -11.01
C PHE A 124 1.17 -20.47 -11.58
N ASN A 125 1.71 -19.28 -11.30
CA ASN A 125 1.35 -18.04 -11.95
C ASN A 125 2.03 -17.94 -13.32
N GLU A 126 1.64 -16.94 -14.11
CA GLU A 126 2.22 -16.68 -15.44
C GLU A 126 3.73 -16.36 -15.37
N ASP A 127 4.20 -15.82 -14.25
CA ASP A 127 5.62 -15.53 -13.98
C ASP A 127 6.43 -16.74 -13.47
N GLY A 128 5.79 -17.92 -13.35
CA GLY A 128 6.40 -19.15 -12.85
C GLY A 128 6.48 -19.26 -11.32
N SER A 129 5.96 -18.28 -10.56
CA SER A 129 5.85 -18.38 -9.10
C SER A 129 4.73 -19.35 -8.68
N ILE A 130 4.87 -20.00 -7.52
CA ILE A 130 3.84 -20.91 -6.99
C ILE A 130 2.66 -20.10 -6.45
N ARG A 131 1.43 -20.49 -6.80
CA ARG A 131 0.21 -19.90 -6.25
C ARG A 131 0.08 -20.21 -4.76
N LEU A 132 -0.30 -19.20 -3.97
CA LEU A 132 -0.50 -19.35 -2.53
C LEU A 132 -1.50 -20.48 -2.20
N ARG A 133 -2.59 -20.60 -2.96
CA ARG A 133 -3.58 -21.67 -2.82
C ARG A 133 -2.95 -23.07 -2.90
N ALA A 134 -2.13 -23.30 -3.92
CA ALA A 134 -1.45 -24.60 -4.10
C ALA A 134 -0.52 -24.91 -2.93
N LEU A 135 0.19 -23.89 -2.42
CA LEU A 135 1.07 -24.04 -1.26
C LEU A 135 0.29 -24.40 0.00
N VAL A 136 -0.83 -23.72 0.26
CA VAL A 136 -1.68 -23.97 1.43
C VAL A 136 -2.35 -25.35 1.36
N GLU A 137 -2.84 -25.77 0.18
CA GLU A 137 -3.44 -27.10 -0.04
C GLU A 137 -2.42 -28.25 0.14
N ALA A 138 -1.12 -27.96 0.07
CA ALA A 138 -0.05 -28.96 0.16
C ALA A 138 0.65 -29.04 1.53
N LEU A 139 0.30 -28.15 2.47
CA LEU A 139 0.76 -28.17 3.86
C LEU A 139 0.10 -29.32 4.63
#